data_AF-A0A847FU50-F1
#
_entry.id   AF-A0A847FU50-F1
#
_cell.length_a   1.000
_cell.length_b   1.000
_cell.length_c   1.000
_cell.angle_alpha   90.00
_cell.angle_beta   90.00
_cell.angle_gamma   90.00
#
_symmetry.space_group_name_H-M   'P 1'
#
loop_
_entity.id
_entity.type
_entity.pdbx_description
1 polymer ?
#
loop_
_entity_poly.entity_id
_entity_poly.type
_entity_poly.pdbx_seq_one_letter_code
_entity_poly.pdbx_strand_id
1 'polypeptide(L)'
;MKGRDLATIDAVEKVLLQHDYVADRVLATVVFLSLKLGKPLLLEGEAGVGKTQVAKTLAEVLDAPLIRLQCYEGLDVNNTIYEWNYTRQLLHIRMLEAQSCDIDA
;
A
#
# COMPACT_ATOMS: atom_id res chain seq x y z
N MET A 1 6.42 12.77 -9.79
CA MET A 1 6.29 11.98 -11.03
C MET A 1 7.33 12.36 -12.09
N LYS A 2 8.61 12.57 -11.73
CA LYS A 2 9.66 12.90 -12.71
C LYS A 2 10.38 11.61 -13.14
N GLY A 3 10.30 11.28 -14.43
CA GLY A 3 11.43 10.65 -15.13
C GLY A 3 11.51 9.12 -15.23
N ARG A 4 10.41 8.36 -15.28
CA ARG A 4 10.47 6.94 -15.68
C ARG A 4 9.54 6.69 -16.85
N ASP A 5 10.13 6.24 -17.94
CA ASP A 5 9.51 6.14 -19.25
C ASP A 5 8.55 4.93 -19.27
N LEU A 6 7.33 5.10 -18.76
CA LEU A 6 6.25 4.09 -18.78
C LEU A 6 5.22 4.44 -19.88
N ALA A 7 5.67 5.17 -20.92
CA ALA A 7 4.81 5.71 -21.97
C ALA A 7 4.31 4.67 -22.98
N THR A 8 4.93 3.49 -23.03
CA THR A 8 4.55 2.38 -23.92
C THR A 8 4.58 1.05 -23.18
N ILE A 9 3.92 0.04 -23.76
CA ILE A 9 3.89 -1.33 -23.22
C ILE A 9 5.31 -1.92 -23.17
N ASP A 10 6.11 -1.71 -24.22
CA ASP A 10 7.50 -2.19 -24.28
C ASP A 10 8.36 -1.57 -23.18
N ALA A 11 8.10 -0.31 -22.85
CA ALA A 11 8.84 0.37 -21.80
C ALA A 11 8.47 -0.17 -20.41
N VAL A 12 7.19 -0.48 -20.17
CA VAL A 12 6.75 -1.18 -18.95
C VAL A 12 7.43 -2.54 -18.82
N GLU A 13 7.43 -3.35 -19.89
CA GLU A 13 8.04 -4.68 -19.90
C GLU A 13 9.55 -4.60 -19.59
N LYS A 14 10.26 -3.65 -20.22
CA LYS A 14 11.68 -3.41 -19.98
C LYS A 14 11.98 -2.97 -18.54
N VAL A 15 11.17 -2.07 -17.99
CA VAL A 15 11.36 -1.57 -16.62
C VAL A 15 11.09 -2.67 -15.60
N LEU A 16 10.05 -3.49 -15.80
CA LEU A 16 9.80 -4.64 -14.92
C LEU A 16 10.97 -5.64 -14.96
N LEU A 17 11.51 -5.91 -16.16
CA LEU A 17 12.66 -6.79 -16.32
C LEU A 17 13.92 -6.27 -15.61
N GLN A 18 14.14 -4.95 -15.62
CA GLN A 18 15.24 -4.30 -14.90
C GLN A 18 15.14 -4.43 -13.36
N HIS A 19 13.95 -4.69 -12.85
CA HIS A 19 13.67 -4.92 -11.43
C HIS A 19 13.37 -6.41 -11.14
N ASP A 20 14.04 -7.30 -11.86
CA ASP A 20 13.98 -8.76 -11.68
C ASP A 20 12.57 -9.36 -11.79
N TYR A 21 11.67 -8.73 -12.55
CA TYR A 21 10.32 -9.22 -12.79
C TYR A 21 10.07 -9.47 -14.28
N VAL A 22 9.95 -10.75 -14.65
CA VAL A 22 9.60 -11.16 -16.02
C VAL A 22 8.09 -11.11 -16.19
N ALA A 23 7.60 -10.05 -16.83
CA ALA A 23 6.20 -9.90 -17.19
C ALA A 23 5.93 -10.46 -18.59
N ASP A 24 4.77 -11.07 -18.79
CA ASP A 24 4.27 -11.35 -20.13
C ASP A 24 3.66 -10.08 -20.76
N ARG A 25 3.37 -10.15 -22.06
CA ARG A 25 2.81 -9.02 -22.79
C ARG A 25 1.46 -8.57 -22.23
N VAL A 26 0.65 -9.51 -21.77
CA VAL A 26 -0.69 -9.26 -21.24
C VAL A 26 -0.59 -8.43 -19.95
N LEU A 27 0.25 -8.86 -19.00
CA LEU A 27 0.46 -8.16 -17.75
C LEU A 27 1.06 -6.76 -17.99
N ALA A 28 2.08 -6.65 -18.86
CA ALA A 28 2.66 -5.35 -19.20
C ALA A 28 1.61 -4.39 -19.78
N THR A 29 0.69 -4.89 -20.61
CA THR A 29 -0.40 -4.10 -21.19
C THR A 29 -1.40 -3.63 -20.13
N VAL A 30 -1.81 -4.53 -19.23
CA VAL A 30 -2.78 -4.22 -18.17
C VAL A 30 -2.20 -3.23 -17.17
N VAL A 31 -0.92 -3.39 -16.80
CA VAL A 31 -0.18 -2.44 -15.97
C VAL A 31 -0.10 -1.07 -16.64
N PHE A 32 0.29 -1.02 -17.93
CA PHE A 32 0.32 0.22 -18.70
C PHE A 32 -1.03 0.93 -18.71
N LEU A 33 -2.12 0.21 -18.97
CA LEU A 33 -3.48 0.76 -19.00
C LEU A 33 -3.92 1.27 -17.63
N SER A 34 -3.63 0.54 -16.55
CA SER A 34 -3.93 1.00 -15.20
C SER A 34 -3.22 2.29 -14.85
N LEU A 35 -1.92 2.39 -15.15
CA LEU A 35 -1.12 3.59 -14.91
C LEU A 35 -1.62 4.77 -15.76
N LYS A 36 -2.00 4.53 -17.02
CA LYS A 36 -2.49 5.56 -17.93
C LYS A 36 -3.90 6.05 -17.58
N LEU A 37 -4.78 5.15 -17.13
CA LEU A 37 -6.17 5.45 -16.80
C LEU A 37 -6.39 5.82 -15.33
N GLY A 38 -5.39 5.62 -14.47
CA GLY A 38 -5.52 5.80 -13.02
C GLY A 38 -6.54 4.84 -12.40
N LYS A 39 -6.63 3.61 -12.91
CA LYS A 39 -7.61 2.60 -12.45
C LYS A 39 -6.92 1.51 -11.63
N PRO A 40 -7.57 1.00 -10.56
CA PRO A 40 -7.00 -0.07 -9.74
C PRO A 40 -6.83 -1.38 -10.52
N LEU A 41 -5.85 -2.19 -10.11
CA LEU A 41 -5.57 -3.51 -10.69
C LEU A 41 -6.01 -4.62 -9.76
N LEU A 42 -6.73 -5.60 -10.32
CA LEU A 42 -7.01 -6.89 -9.70
C LEU A 42 -6.20 -7.96 -10.42
N LEU A 43 -5.45 -8.79 -9.68
CA LEU A 43 -4.56 -9.80 -10.24
C LEU A 43 -5.03 -11.23 -9.86
N GLU A 44 -5.67 -11.90 -10.81
CA GLU A 44 -6.15 -13.28 -10.69
C GLU A 44 -5.16 -14.31 -11.27
N GLY A 45 -5.25 -15.58 -10.85
CA GLY A 45 -4.24 -16.61 -11.13
C GLY A 45 -3.81 -17.43 -9.91
N GLU A 46 -3.01 -18.46 -10.13
CA GLU A 46 -2.64 -19.46 -9.13
C GLU A 46 -1.70 -18.91 -8.03
N ALA A 47 -1.58 -19.65 -6.93
CA ALA A 47 -0.59 -19.34 -5.91
C ALA A 47 0.82 -19.52 -6.48
N GLY A 48 1.71 -18.55 -6.24
CA GLY A 48 3.11 -18.64 -6.66
C GLY A 48 3.45 -18.01 -8.02
N VAL A 49 2.46 -17.50 -8.78
CA VAL A 49 2.70 -16.86 -10.10
C VAL A 49 3.23 -15.41 -10.03
N GLY A 50 3.76 -14.97 -8.89
CA GLY A 50 4.40 -13.65 -8.76
C GLY A 50 3.47 -12.47 -8.45
N LYS A 51 2.19 -12.67 -8.11
CA LYS A 51 1.22 -11.60 -7.77
C LYS A 51 1.71 -10.62 -6.70
N THR A 52 2.32 -11.16 -5.64
CA THR A 52 2.86 -10.33 -4.56
C THR A 52 4.13 -9.62 -5.02
N GLN A 53 4.92 -10.26 -5.89
CA GLN A 53 6.16 -9.71 -6.39
C GLN A 53 5.91 -8.53 -7.33
N VAL A 54 4.92 -8.61 -8.22
CA VAL A 54 4.60 -7.49 -9.11
C VAL A 54 4.19 -6.24 -8.35
N ALA A 55 3.46 -6.38 -7.23
CA ALA A 55 3.12 -5.24 -6.38
C ALA A 55 4.36 -4.57 -5.77
N LYS A 56 5.35 -5.37 -5.32
CA LYS A 56 6.64 -4.86 -4.81
C LYS A 56 7.44 -4.16 -5.90
N THR A 57 7.60 -4.82 -7.05
CA THR A 57 8.31 -4.26 -8.19
C THR A 57 7.67 -2.95 -8.66
N LEU A 58 6.34 -2.88 -8.75
CA LEU A 58 5.64 -1.65 -9.12
C LEU A 58 5.85 -0.52 -8.10
N ALA A 59 5.87 -0.82 -6.80
CA ALA A 59 6.16 0.19 -5.78
C ALA A 59 7.59 0.76 -5.92
N GLU A 60 8.58 -0.09 -6.16
CA GLU A 60 9.96 0.34 -6.44
C GLU A 60 10.06 1.16 -7.73
N VAL A 61 9.40 0.69 -8.80
CA VAL A 61 9.36 1.35 -10.12
C VAL A 61 8.62 2.68 -10.09
N LEU A 62 7.63 2.85 -9.23
CA LEU A 62 6.87 4.09 -9.09
C LEU A 62 7.43 5.02 -8.01
N ASP A 63 8.44 4.56 -7.25
CA ASP A 63 8.93 5.25 -6.05
C ASP A 63 7.78 5.58 -5.08
N ALA A 64 6.92 4.60 -4.88
CA ALA A 64 5.68 4.72 -4.11
C ALA A 64 5.73 3.83 -2.86
N PRO A 65 5.10 4.25 -1.74
CA PRO A 65 5.01 3.42 -0.56
C PRO A 65 4.19 2.15 -0.83
N LEU A 66 4.73 0.98 -0.46
CA LEU A 66 4.01 -0.28 -0.53
C LEU A 66 3.30 -0.56 0.80
N ILE A 67 1.97 -0.46 0.80
CA ILE A 67 1.14 -0.80 1.96
C ILE A 67 0.57 -2.21 1.74
N ARG A 68 0.89 -3.14 2.65
CA ARG A 68 0.38 -4.52 2.61
C ARG A 68 -0.72 -4.69 3.66
N LEU A 69 -1.94 -4.90 3.20
CA LEU A 69 -3.06 -5.33 4.04
C LEU A 69 -3.30 -6.83 3.83
N GLN A 70 -3.19 -7.62 4.90
CA GLN A 70 -3.51 -9.04 4.85
C GLN A 70 -5.02 -9.21 5.08
N CYS A 71 -5.74 -9.70 4.07
CA CYS A 71 -7.14 -10.05 4.23
C CYS A 71 -7.25 -11.45 4.85
N TYR A 72 -8.07 -11.56 5.90
CA TYR A 72 -8.41 -12.81 6.57
C TYR A 72 -9.86 -12.73 7.09
N GLU A 73 -10.43 -13.88 7.42
CA GLU A 73 -11.81 -13.95 7.92
C GLU A 73 -11.94 -13.24 9.28
N GLY A 74 -12.86 -12.29 9.39
CA GLY A 74 -13.00 -11.44 10.59
C GLY A 74 -12.18 -10.15 10.56
N LEU A 75 -11.56 -9.80 9.43
CA LEU A 75 -11.03 -8.44 9.23
C LEU A 75 -12.19 -7.42 9.18
N ASP A 76 -12.28 -6.56 10.19
CA ASP A 76 -13.27 -5.47 10.25
C ASP A 76 -12.65 -4.11 9.87
N VAL A 77 -13.49 -3.18 9.43
CA VAL A 77 -13.15 -1.81 9.02
C VAL A 77 -12.44 -1.07 10.17
N ASN A 78 -12.92 -1.25 11.40
CA ASN A 78 -12.32 -0.62 12.58
C ASN A 78 -10.88 -1.08 12.82
N ASN A 79 -10.60 -2.37 12.62
CA ASN A 79 -9.25 -2.91 12.75
C ASN A 79 -8.34 -2.56 11.56
N THR A 80 -8.92 -2.12 10.43
CA THR A 80 -8.18 -1.87 9.18
C THR A 80 -7.80 -0.40 9.00
N ILE A 81 -8.69 0.52 9.37
CA ILE A 81 -8.52 1.97 9.08
C ILE A 81 -7.89 2.69 10.27
N TYR A 82 -8.42 2.48 11.49
CA TYR A 82 -7.98 3.21 12.68
C TYR A 82 -8.50 2.58 13.97
N GLU A 83 -7.61 2.28 14.91
CA GLU A 83 -7.98 1.97 16.28
C GLU A 83 -7.93 3.25 17.13
N TRP A 84 -9.08 3.69 17.64
CA TRP A 84 -9.13 4.80 18.59
C TRP A 84 -8.66 4.34 19.96
N ASN A 85 -7.45 4.75 20.36
CA ASN A 85 -6.88 4.36 21.65
C ASN A 85 -7.51 5.16 22.80
N TYR A 86 -8.72 4.75 23.18
CA TYR A 86 -9.46 5.34 24.30
C TYR A 86 -8.69 5.27 25.63
N THR A 87 -7.92 4.21 25.86
CA THR A 87 -7.13 4.05 27.10
C THR A 87 -6.09 5.16 27.26
N ARG A 88 -5.37 5.53 26.20
CA ARG A 88 -4.42 6.66 26.24
C ARG A 88 -5.13 7.99 26.46
N GLN A 89 -6.30 8.19 25.86
CA GLN A 89 -7.11 9.39 26.10
C GLN A 89 -7.57 9.49 27.56
N LEU A 90 -8.08 8.40 28.12
CA LEU A 90 -8.49 8.33 29.53
C LEU A 90 -7.31 8.58 30.48
N LEU A 91 -6.15 7.96 30.22
CA LEU A 91 -4.94 8.21 31.00
C LEU A 91 -4.52 9.68 30.95
N HIS A 92 -4.60 10.31 29.78
CA HIS A 92 -4.27 11.73 29.63
C HIS A 92 -5.23 12.62 30.42
N ILE A 93 -6.54 12.36 30.35
CA ILE A 93 -7.54 13.08 31.14
C ILE A 93 -7.26 12.93 32.65
N ARG A 94 -6.99 11.71 33.11
CA ARG A 94 -6.68 11.45 34.53
C ARG A 94 -5.38 12.12 34.99
N MET A 95 -4.36 12.19 34.14
CA MET A 95 -3.12 12.92 34.45
C MET A 95 -3.37 14.43 34.55
N LEU A 96 -4.20 14.99 33.66
CA LEU A 96 -4.57 16.41 33.72
C LEU A 96 -5.41 16.73 34.97
N GLU A 97 -6.37 15.87 35.34
CA GLU A 97 -7.13 16.00 36.58
C GLU A 97 -6.21 15.96 37.81
N ALA A 98 -5.28 14.99 37.87
CA ALA A 98 -4.32 14.89 38.97
C ALA A 98 -3.40 16.12 39.09
N GLN A 99 -2.95 16.69 37.96
CA GLN A 99 -2.14 17.91 37.96
C GLN A 99 -2.93 19.16 38.35
N SER A 100 -4.24 19.21 38.05
CA SER A 100 -5.08 20.33 38.45
C SER A 100 -5.35 20.39 39.96
N CYS A 101 -5.18 19.29 40.69
CA CYS A 101 -5.35 19.25 42.15
C CYS A 101 -4.11 19.71 42.93
N ASP A 102 -2.94 19.85 42.30
CA ASP A 102 -1.68 20.27 42.97
C ASP A 102 -1.50 21.81 43.02
N ILE A 103 -2.41 22.60 42.43
CA ILE A 103 -2.30 24.07 42.32
C ILE A 103 -3.05 24.81 43.45
N ASP A 104 -3.87 24.11 44.24
CA ASP A 104 -4.67 24.68 45.34
C ASP A 104 -4.10 24.39 46.75
N ALA A 105 -2.80 24.07 46.89
CA ALA A 105 -2.15 23.77 48.16
C ALA A 105 -1.14 24.85 48.60
#